data_AF-A0A9D4Q8T9-F1
#
_entry.id   AF-A0A9D4Q8T9-F1
#
_cell.length_a   1.000
_cell.length_b   1.000
_cell.length_c   1.000
_cell.angle_alpha   90.00
_cell.angle_beta   90.00
_cell.angle_gamma   90.00
#
_symmetry.space_group_name_H-M   'P 1'
#
loop_
_entity.id
_entity.type
_entity.pdbx_description
1 polymer ?
#
loop_
_entity_poly.entity_id
_entity_poly.type
_entity_poly.pdbx_seq_one_letter_code
_entity_poly.pdbx_strand_id
1 'polypeptide(L)'
;MFVLHDPVPGGCNMEFPVEVSPFLRLVMETTELAVEFQHASGGVPREAQAPKCSRNLPFFRYNLYVYYLDQWDLSEEHYLEAVSKMLDPTSVKSNAQSVKAYRENPKTRALFLTYPGEGAVYSVLVEQVTWDGTIHEAAYVPVATYGCLWYSQSQTCRRLESAWGLVVALLLSIAGLIICFRGHRFFSFQMFFFGFLAFSLISFMVFIAITRASARDGLLAALLGGALGGMMWMAVWWLFAIPVLSISLSGLTLGFLVAATLLFTPLGEVAFLQSSMSYWVFISCIMLLPALLLLPQAKLLSVVSCSLVGGYCTILAADQYLGTSLSYVVLNVVRRSLVPGGYQASNTVPFQLNDVLLSMTWAALFALGTVLQLWSERGRAPFPQSPYHKWIRDRSSASQPLLATTQLPPPTYGSIGGNAPPYEPPPSYNSF
;
A
#
# COMPACT_ATOMS: atom_id res chain seq x y z
N MET A 1 26.24 18.95 26.32
CA MET A 1 27.35 18.97 27.29
C MET A 1 27.95 17.57 27.28
N PHE A 2 29.13 17.37 26.72
CA PHE A 2 29.71 16.00 26.57
C PHE A 2 30.49 15.64 27.83
N VAL A 3 30.20 14.48 28.42
CA VAL A 3 30.98 13.94 29.55
C VAL A 3 32.30 13.38 28.99
N LEU A 4 33.37 13.40 29.78
CA LEU A 4 34.76 13.10 29.38
C LEU A 4 34.96 11.81 28.57
N HIS A 5 34.05 10.83 28.70
CA HIS A 5 34.12 9.52 28.07
C HIS A 5 33.02 9.25 27.03
N ASP A 6 32.11 10.21 26.82
CA ASP A 6 31.01 10.01 25.89
C ASP A 6 31.49 10.14 24.44
N PRO A 7 30.92 9.35 23.50
CA PRO A 7 31.23 9.49 22.09
C PRO A 7 30.90 10.90 21.60
N VAL A 8 31.70 11.41 20.66
CA VAL A 8 31.50 12.71 20.02
C VAL A 8 30.79 12.51 18.69
N PRO A 9 29.49 12.85 18.57
CA PRO A 9 28.72 12.72 17.34
C PRO A 9 29.37 13.49 16.19
N GLY A 10 29.57 12.82 15.05
CA GLY A 10 30.14 13.44 13.86
C GLY A 10 31.60 13.89 13.98
N GLY A 11 32.31 13.48 15.02
CA GLY A 11 33.73 13.81 15.22
C GLY A 11 34.68 13.11 14.24
N CYS A 12 34.16 12.22 13.39
CA CYS A 12 34.86 11.55 12.31
C CYS A 12 34.18 11.82 10.97
N ASN A 13 34.06 13.09 10.63
CA ASN A 13 33.48 13.53 9.37
C ASN A 13 34.52 13.53 8.23
N MET A 14 34.13 12.99 7.08
CA MET A 14 34.92 13.03 5.84
C MET A 14 34.16 13.61 4.64
N GLU A 15 32.85 13.88 4.79
CA GLU A 15 31.97 14.25 3.66
C GLU A 15 31.31 15.62 3.85
N PHE A 16 30.99 16.00 5.09
CA PHE A 16 30.32 17.26 5.40
C PHE A 16 31.35 18.41 5.48
N PRO A 17 30.92 19.67 5.31
CA PRO A 17 31.85 20.80 5.27
C PRO A 17 32.47 21.17 6.63
N VAL A 18 31.94 20.65 7.75
CA VAL A 18 32.37 21.01 9.12
C VAL A 18 33.10 19.84 9.76
N GLU A 19 34.33 20.06 10.25
CA GLU A 19 35.20 18.99 10.80
C GLU A 19 34.52 18.11 11.85
N VAL A 20 33.75 18.71 12.76
CA VAL A 20 32.85 17.99 13.67
C VAL A 20 31.42 18.30 13.27
N SER A 21 30.72 17.32 12.70
CA SER A 21 29.37 17.46 12.16
C SER A 21 28.34 16.67 12.98
N PRO A 22 27.92 17.16 14.16
CA PRO A 22 26.99 16.45 15.04
C PRO A 22 25.54 16.53 14.53
N PHE A 23 25.27 17.32 13.49
CA PHE A 23 23.95 17.48 12.91
C PHE A 23 23.66 16.43 11.84
N LEU A 24 22.39 16.08 11.72
CA LEU A 24 21.88 15.21 10.67
C LEU A 24 21.59 16.05 9.42
N ARG A 25 21.91 15.50 8.24
CA ARG A 25 21.53 16.08 6.94
C ARG A 25 20.30 15.36 6.43
N LEU A 26 19.26 16.11 6.10
CA LEU A 26 18.11 15.61 5.37
C LEU A 26 18.32 15.82 3.88
N VAL A 27 18.26 14.73 3.13
CA VAL A 27 18.18 14.76 1.67
C VAL A 27 16.76 14.36 1.30
N MET A 28 16.00 15.32 0.77
CA MET A 28 14.65 15.11 0.28
C MET A 28 14.64 15.32 -1.23
N GLU A 29 14.59 14.22 -1.98
CA GLU A 29 14.21 14.24 -3.40
C GLU A 29 12.74 13.85 -3.54
N THR A 30 12.16 13.98 -4.74
CA THR A 30 10.71 13.84 -4.98
C THR A 30 10.09 12.54 -4.46
N THR A 31 10.91 11.49 -4.30
CA THR A 31 10.48 10.18 -3.84
C THR A 31 11.40 9.54 -2.79
N GLU A 32 12.50 10.21 -2.42
CA GLU A 32 13.51 9.70 -1.51
C GLU A 32 13.68 10.63 -0.31
N LEU A 33 13.59 10.08 0.89
CA LEU A 33 14.03 10.73 2.12
C LEU A 33 15.18 9.93 2.70
N ALA A 34 16.34 10.57 2.74
CA ALA A 34 17.52 10.03 3.38
C ALA A 34 17.91 10.92 4.57
N VAL A 35 18.13 10.27 5.72
CA VAL A 35 18.80 10.88 6.85
C VAL A 35 20.26 10.44 6.78
N GLU A 36 21.14 11.42 6.64
CA GLU A 36 22.58 11.21 6.56
C GLU A 36 23.25 11.79 7.79
N PHE A 37 24.21 11.05 8.32
CA PHE A 37 25.03 11.47 9.44
C PHE A 37 26.50 11.18 9.17
N GLN A 38 27.38 11.58 10.07
CA GLN A 38 28.81 11.29 9.97
C GLN A 38 29.24 10.44 11.15
N HIS A 39 30.32 9.68 10.98
CA HIS A 39 30.78 8.79 12.04
C HIS A 39 31.18 9.56 13.31
N ALA A 40 30.91 8.96 14.47
CA ALA A 40 31.35 9.49 15.75
C ALA A 40 32.84 9.21 15.99
N SER A 41 33.46 10.02 16.85
CA SER A 41 34.77 9.75 17.42
C SER A 41 34.65 9.42 18.90
N GLY A 42 35.70 8.82 19.49
CA GLY A 42 35.71 8.56 20.92
C GLY A 42 35.90 9.85 21.72
N GLY A 43 35.28 9.94 22.89
CA GLY A 43 35.48 11.04 23.82
C GLY A 43 36.95 11.18 24.22
N VAL A 44 37.45 12.41 24.24
CA VAL A 44 38.78 12.75 24.76
C VAL A 44 38.69 13.96 25.71
N PRO A 45 39.61 14.07 26.68
CA PRO A 45 39.73 15.27 27.48
C PRO A 45 39.89 16.52 26.62
N ARG A 46 39.33 17.64 27.11
CA ARG A 46 39.50 18.95 26.48
C ARG A 46 41.01 19.20 26.32
N GLU A 47 41.45 19.55 25.11
CA GLU A 47 42.86 19.78 24.70
C GLU A 47 43.70 18.54 24.32
N ALA A 48 43.18 17.32 24.47
CA ALA A 48 43.84 16.13 23.95
C ALA A 48 43.59 15.95 22.44
N GLN A 49 44.55 15.33 21.74
CA GLN A 49 44.41 15.08 20.31
C GLN A 49 43.30 14.04 20.04
N ALA A 50 42.39 14.36 19.12
CA ALA A 50 41.28 13.50 18.77
C ALA A 50 41.77 12.12 18.24
N PRO A 51 41.06 11.02 18.57
CA PRO A 51 41.47 9.68 18.16
C PRO A 51 41.29 9.50 16.65
N LYS A 52 42.16 8.69 16.03
CA LYS A 52 42.07 8.39 14.59
C LYS A 52 40.79 7.62 14.27
N CYS A 53 40.01 8.14 13.32
CA CYS A 53 38.71 7.61 12.93
C CYS A 53 38.72 6.16 12.43
N SER A 54 39.78 5.72 11.73
CA SER A 54 39.83 4.41 11.10
C SER A 54 39.87 3.22 12.07
N ARG A 55 40.36 3.41 13.31
CA ARG A 55 40.54 2.31 14.27
C ARG A 55 39.29 2.01 15.12
N ASN A 56 38.41 2.99 15.32
CA ASN A 56 37.36 2.88 16.34
C ASN A 56 35.96 2.61 15.76
N LEU A 57 35.78 2.62 14.44
CA LEU A 57 34.50 2.36 13.77
C LEU A 57 33.75 1.08 14.23
N PRO A 58 34.42 -0.05 14.54
CA PRO A 58 33.72 -1.26 14.98
C PRO A 58 33.08 -1.16 16.37
N PHE A 59 33.53 -0.22 17.21
CA PHE A 59 33.06 -0.05 18.59
C PHE A 59 31.82 0.84 18.70
N PHE A 60 31.40 1.46 17.60
CA PHE A 60 30.24 2.36 17.57
C PHE A 60 29.02 1.67 16.95
N ARG A 61 27.91 1.71 17.68
CA ARG A 61 26.58 1.32 17.18
C ARG A 61 25.72 2.57 17.05
N TYR A 62 25.04 2.69 15.91
CA TYR A 62 24.16 3.83 15.63
C TYR A 62 22.71 3.33 15.61
N ASN A 63 21.91 3.81 16.55
CA ASN A 63 20.51 3.46 16.67
C ASN A 63 19.69 4.66 16.22
N LEU A 64 18.83 4.46 15.21
CA LEU A 64 18.00 5.51 14.66
C LEU A 64 16.65 5.53 15.37
N TYR A 65 16.19 6.72 15.69
CA TYR A 65 14.92 6.95 16.34
C TYR A 65 14.11 7.98 15.56
N VAL A 66 12.80 7.74 15.50
CA VAL A 66 11.84 8.68 14.93
C VAL A 66 10.76 9.00 15.96
N TYR A 67 10.44 10.28 16.07
CA TYR A 67 9.29 10.77 16.82
C TYR A 67 8.34 11.46 15.84
N TYR A 68 7.11 10.97 15.76
CA TYR A 68 6.08 11.57 14.90
C TYR A 68 5.27 12.59 15.70
N LEU A 69 5.02 13.74 15.09
CA LEU A 69 4.09 14.74 15.60
C LEU A 69 2.65 14.35 15.28
N ASP A 70 1.71 15.00 15.96
CA ASP A 70 0.29 14.82 15.70
C ASP A 70 -0.08 15.23 14.26
N GLN A 71 -1.01 14.48 13.67
CA GLN A 71 -1.49 14.72 12.31
C GLN A 71 -1.97 16.16 12.15
N TRP A 72 -1.44 16.84 11.12
CA TRP A 72 -1.77 18.23 10.78
C TRP A 72 -1.41 19.29 11.81
N ASP A 73 -0.65 18.94 12.84
CA ASP A 73 -0.12 19.94 13.75
C ASP A 73 1.13 20.59 13.16
N LEU A 74 0.98 21.84 12.74
CA LEU A 74 2.06 22.69 12.22
C LEU A 74 2.43 23.79 13.21
N SER A 75 2.06 23.64 14.49
CA SER A 75 2.36 24.64 15.51
C SER A 75 3.84 24.63 15.89
N GLU A 76 4.38 25.82 16.13
CA GLU A 76 5.76 26.00 16.56
C GLU A 76 6.02 25.39 17.96
N GLU A 77 5.03 25.49 18.84
CA GLU A 77 5.13 24.99 20.22
C GLU A 77 5.32 23.47 20.26
N HIS A 78 4.44 22.71 19.59
CA HIS A 78 4.56 21.25 19.54
C HIS A 78 5.79 20.80 18.75
N TYR A 79 6.22 21.58 17.75
CA TYR A 79 7.49 21.36 17.06
C TYR A 79 8.69 21.46 18.00
N LEU A 80 8.79 22.55 18.77
CA LEU A 80 9.89 22.74 19.72
C LEU A 80 9.84 21.71 20.85
N GLU A 81 8.64 21.36 21.32
CA GLU A 81 8.46 20.28 22.30
C GLU A 81 8.96 18.94 21.74
N ALA A 82 8.57 18.58 20.51
CA ALA A 82 9.00 17.35 19.85
C ALA A 82 10.52 17.30 19.67
N VAL A 83 11.15 18.42 19.26
CA VAL A 83 12.61 18.52 19.16
C VAL A 83 13.25 18.36 20.53
N SER A 84 12.70 19.00 21.57
CA SER A 84 13.23 18.92 22.94
C SER A 84 13.26 17.48 23.47
N LYS A 85 12.22 16.69 23.15
CA LYS A 85 12.15 15.26 23.51
C LYS A 85 13.21 14.42 22.80
N MET A 86 13.80 14.92 21.72
CA MET A 86 14.75 14.21 20.87
C MET A 86 16.22 14.66 21.03
N LEU A 87 16.52 15.49 22.03
CA LEU A 87 17.88 16.00 22.31
C LEU A 87 18.70 15.07 23.20
N ASP A 88 18.08 14.45 24.20
CA ASP A 88 18.79 13.65 25.21
C ASP A 88 18.60 12.15 24.97
N PRO A 89 19.65 11.30 25.13
CA PRO A 89 19.53 9.85 24.90
C PRO A 89 18.42 9.17 25.71
N THR A 90 18.25 9.56 26.98
CA THR A 90 17.21 9.01 27.87
C THR A 90 15.81 9.41 27.40
N SER A 91 15.63 10.68 27.04
CA SER A 91 14.35 11.19 26.53
C SER A 91 13.99 10.60 25.17
N VAL A 92 14.97 10.42 24.28
CA VAL A 92 14.78 9.78 22.98
C VAL A 92 14.27 8.35 23.18
N LYS A 93 14.93 7.57 24.05
CA LYS A 93 14.55 6.17 24.30
C LYS A 93 13.16 6.02 24.95
N SER A 94 12.68 7.02 25.70
CA SER A 94 11.35 6.98 26.33
C SER A 94 10.22 7.45 25.43
N ASN A 95 10.48 8.38 24.51
CA ASN A 95 9.44 9.04 23.71
C ASN A 95 9.39 8.57 22.25
N ALA A 96 10.52 8.12 21.69
CA ALA A 96 10.65 7.84 20.27
C ALA A 96 10.64 6.35 19.94
N GLN A 97 10.30 6.03 18.69
CA GLN A 97 10.31 4.67 18.19
C GLN A 97 11.67 4.36 17.57
N SER A 98 12.25 3.21 17.94
CA SER A 98 13.48 2.73 17.31
C SER A 98 13.17 2.22 15.91
N VAL A 99 13.92 2.71 14.93
CA VAL A 99 13.76 2.35 13.53
C VAL A 99 14.94 1.51 13.05
N LYS A 100 14.63 0.40 12.40
CA LYS A 100 15.63 -0.41 11.70
C LYS A 100 15.79 0.10 10.28
N ALA A 101 16.49 1.21 10.11
CA ALA A 101 16.92 1.64 8.78
C ALA A 101 18.12 0.78 8.35
N TYR A 102 17.96 0.04 7.26
CA TYR A 102 19.08 -0.73 6.72
C TYR A 102 19.99 0.23 5.98
N ARG A 103 21.24 0.25 6.44
CA ARG A 103 22.22 1.22 6.01
C ARG A 103 22.75 0.76 4.66
N GLU A 104 22.46 1.54 3.61
CA GLU A 104 23.18 1.40 2.35
C GLU A 104 24.67 1.74 2.56
N ASN A 105 25.52 1.44 1.60
CA ASN A 105 26.86 2.03 1.59
C ASN A 105 26.72 3.47 1.07
N PRO A 106 27.15 4.50 1.82
CA PRO A 106 27.88 4.45 3.09
C PRO A 106 26.97 4.20 4.31
N LYS A 107 27.49 3.46 5.32
CA LYS A 107 26.75 3.00 6.52
C LYS A 107 26.15 4.12 7.39
N THR A 108 26.32 5.37 7.01
CA THR A 108 25.84 6.57 7.66
C THR A 108 24.63 7.19 6.96
N ARG A 109 24.06 6.49 5.97
CA ARG A 109 22.82 6.88 5.29
C ARG A 109 21.70 5.91 5.63
N ALA A 110 20.54 6.47 5.98
CA ALA A 110 19.33 5.73 6.31
C ALA A 110 18.15 6.23 5.46
N LEU A 111 17.45 5.32 4.80
CA LEU A 111 16.30 5.62 3.94
C LEU A 111 14.99 5.48 4.70
N PHE A 112 14.07 6.40 4.45
CA PHE A 112 12.74 6.45 5.07
C PHE A 112 11.68 6.73 4.00
N LEU A 113 10.47 6.21 4.23
CA LEU A 113 9.30 6.63 3.47
C LEU A 113 8.76 7.95 4.04
N THR A 114 8.50 8.93 3.16
CA THR A 114 7.94 10.23 3.54
C THR A 114 6.42 10.20 3.61
N TYR A 115 5.85 10.81 4.64
CA TYR A 115 4.41 11.00 4.78
C TYR A 115 4.09 12.50 4.81
N PRO A 116 3.85 13.13 3.63
CA PRO A 116 3.47 14.54 3.57
C PRO A 116 2.29 14.87 4.48
N GLY A 117 2.44 15.94 5.27
CA GLY A 117 1.45 16.42 6.23
C GLY A 117 1.60 15.87 7.64
N GLU A 118 2.51 14.91 7.84
CA GLU A 118 2.88 14.37 9.15
C GLU A 118 4.29 14.82 9.51
N GLY A 119 4.43 15.51 10.64
CA GLY A 119 5.73 15.93 11.16
C GLY A 119 6.50 14.74 11.71
N ALA A 120 7.79 14.66 11.41
CA ALA A 120 8.69 13.66 11.97
C ALA A 120 10.01 14.30 12.39
N VAL A 121 10.46 13.98 13.61
CA VAL A 121 11.78 14.33 14.13
C VAL A 121 12.64 13.07 14.14
N TYR A 122 13.77 13.13 13.45
CA TYR A 122 14.75 12.05 13.39
C TYR A 122 15.90 12.37 14.32
N SER A 123 16.32 11.38 15.10
CA SER A 123 17.54 11.46 15.91
C SER A 123 18.35 10.17 15.78
N VAL A 124 19.66 10.28 15.92
CA VAL A 124 20.58 9.16 15.92
C VAL A 124 21.26 9.12 17.27
N LEU A 125 21.19 7.98 17.95
CA LEU A 125 21.97 7.72 19.15
C LEU A 125 23.20 6.91 18.75
N VAL A 126 24.38 7.36 19.19
CA VAL A 126 25.60 6.57 19.08
C VAL A 126 25.93 5.96 20.42
N GLU A 127 26.11 4.65 20.42
CA GLU A 127 26.58 3.87 21.56
C GLU A 127 28.03 3.46 21.29
N GLN A 128 28.91 3.78 22.23
CA GLN A 128 30.29 3.34 22.26
C GLN A 128 30.45 2.27 23.34
N VAL A 129 30.85 1.06 22.93
CA VAL A 129 31.23 0.02 23.89
C VAL A 129 32.72 0.12 24.14
N THR A 130 33.11 0.46 25.36
CA THR A 130 34.52 0.49 25.77
C THR A 130 35.05 -0.93 25.93
N TRP A 131 36.38 -1.05 26.02
CA TRP A 131 37.04 -2.34 26.25
C TRP A 131 36.66 -2.99 27.59
N ASP A 132 36.29 -2.16 28.57
CA ASP A 132 35.82 -2.58 29.89
C ASP A 132 34.33 -3.00 29.90
N GLY A 133 33.66 -2.93 28.74
CA GLY A 133 32.25 -3.28 28.59
C GLY A 133 31.28 -2.18 29.05
N THR A 134 31.78 -1.01 29.45
CA THR A 134 30.91 0.14 29.76
C THR A 134 30.35 0.73 28.46
N ILE A 135 29.06 1.07 28.48
CA ILE A 135 28.37 1.65 27.33
C ILE A 135 28.21 3.14 27.59
N HIS A 136 28.78 3.94 26.70
CA HIS A 136 28.61 5.39 26.69
C HIS A 136 27.75 5.79 25.49
N GLU A 137 26.86 6.74 25.68
CA GLU A 137 25.87 7.10 24.67
C GLU A 137 25.83 8.61 24.47
N ALA A 138 25.70 9.03 23.22
CA ALA A 138 25.45 10.43 22.88
C ALA A 138 24.42 10.53 21.76
N ALA A 139 23.66 11.62 21.77
CA ALA A 139 22.70 11.94 20.73
C ALA A 139 23.30 12.88 19.70
N TYR A 140 23.01 12.62 18.42
CA TYR A 140 23.20 13.60 17.36
C TYR A 140 22.16 14.72 17.49
N VAL A 141 22.46 15.89 16.91
CA VAL A 141 21.48 16.97 16.84
C VAL A 141 20.33 16.52 15.93
N PRO A 142 19.08 16.46 16.46
CA PRO A 142 17.97 15.94 15.70
C PRO A 142 17.62 16.84 14.52
N VAL A 143 16.95 16.27 13.54
CA VAL A 143 16.46 17.00 12.37
C VAL A 143 15.00 16.67 12.13
N ALA A 144 14.21 17.66 11.75
CA ALA A 144 12.77 17.53 11.61
C ALA A 144 12.30 17.88 10.21
N THR A 145 11.27 17.19 9.73
CA THR A 145 10.63 17.45 8.45
C THR A 145 9.15 17.06 8.51
N TYR A 146 8.34 17.72 7.68
CA TYR A 146 6.92 17.38 7.47
C TYR A 146 6.70 16.62 6.15
N GLY A 147 7.78 16.09 5.57
CA GLY A 147 7.76 15.46 4.23
C GLY A 147 7.51 16.47 3.10
N CYS A 148 7.67 17.76 3.38
CA CYS A 148 7.41 18.89 2.49
C CYS A 148 8.37 20.05 2.84
N LEU A 149 8.61 20.97 1.91
CA LEU A 149 9.47 22.13 2.16
C LEU A 149 8.76 23.14 3.08
N TRP A 150 9.14 23.18 4.35
CA TRP A 150 8.57 24.07 5.38
C TRP A 150 8.73 25.57 5.09
N TYR A 151 9.84 25.96 4.44
CA TYR A 151 10.17 27.38 4.18
C TYR A 151 9.46 27.97 2.96
N SER A 152 8.92 27.15 2.05
CA SER A 152 8.03 27.66 1.01
C SER A 152 6.61 27.65 1.56
N GLN A 153 6.13 28.84 1.96
CA GLN A 153 4.78 29.14 2.40
C GLN A 153 3.74 28.93 1.27
N SER A 154 3.74 27.78 0.61
CA SER A 154 2.97 27.52 -0.59
C SER A 154 2.36 26.12 -0.51
N GLN A 155 1.12 26.02 -0.05
CA GLN A 155 0.08 25.07 -0.53
C GLN A 155 0.38 23.57 -0.70
N THR A 156 1.58 23.07 -0.39
CA THR A 156 2.13 21.77 -0.83
C THR A 156 2.24 20.76 0.30
N CYS A 157 2.25 21.21 1.56
CA CYS A 157 2.20 20.31 2.71
C CYS A 157 0.79 19.86 3.08
N ARG A 158 -0.24 20.63 2.66
CA ARG A 158 -1.61 20.13 2.66
C ARG A 158 -1.72 19.11 1.53
N ARG A 159 -1.85 17.83 1.88
CA ARG A 159 -2.34 16.73 1.02
C ARG A 159 -3.77 16.96 0.49
N LEU A 160 -4.22 18.21 0.41
CA LEU A 160 -5.23 18.57 -0.56
C LEU A 160 -4.50 18.66 -1.91
N GLU A 161 -4.09 17.50 -2.42
CA GLU A 161 -3.77 17.34 -3.84
C GLU A 161 -4.87 18.09 -4.60
N SER A 162 -4.45 18.90 -5.57
CA SER A 162 -5.29 19.77 -6.41
C SER A 162 -6.76 19.33 -6.45
N ALA A 163 -7.74 20.24 -6.33
CA ALA A 163 -9.18 19.94 -6.27
C ALA A 163 -9.65 18.74 -7.14
N TRP A 164 -9.02 18.53 -8.29
CA TRP A 164 -9.09 17.32 -9.11
C TRP A 164 -8.90 15.97 -8.40
N GLY A 165 -7.83 15.76 -7.62
CA GLY A 165 -7.54 14.51 -6.92
C GLY A 165 -8.64 14.15 -5.91
N LEU A 166 -9.18 15.17 -5.22
CA LEU A 166 -10.33 15.02 -4.33
C LEU A 166 -11.60 14.61 -5.10
N VAL A 167 -11.85 15.18 -6.28
CA VAL A 167 -12.98 14.77 -7.14
C VAL A 167 -12.83 13.30 -7.56
N VAL A 168 -11.63 12.89 -7.99
CA VAL A 168 -11.36 11.49 -8.37
C VAL A 168 -11.54 10.55 -7.17
N ALA A 169 -11.04 10.92 -6.00
CA ALA A 169 -11.20 10.13 -4.77
C ALA A 169 -12.67 10.01 -4.34
N LEU A 170 -13.47 11.07 -4.47
CA LEU A 170 -14.90 11.05 -4.20
C LEU A 170 -15.65 10.12 -5.16
N LEU A 171 -15.39 10.22 -6.47
CA LEU A 171 -15.99 9.34 -7.47
C LEU A 171 -15.63 7.87 -7.21
N LEU A 172 -14.36 7.61 -6.88
CA LEU A 172 -13.88 6.28 -6.53
C LEU A 172 -14.54 5.77 -5.24
N SER A 173 -14.77 6.64 -4.25
CA SER A 173 -15.42 6.29 -2.99
C SER A 173 -16.89 5.93 -3.21
N ILE A 174 -17.61 6.68 -4.04
CA ILE A 174 -19.01 6.38 -4.41
C ILE A 174 -19.08 5.04 -5.17
N ALA A 175 -18.20 4.83 -6.16
CA ALA A 175 -18.12 3.56 -6.89
C ALA A 175 -17.77 2.39 -5.96
N GLY A 176 -16.81 2.59 -5.04
CA GLY A 176 -16.40 1.64 -4.02
C GLY A 176 -17.55 1.23 -3.12
N LEU A 177 -18.39 2.17 -2.68
CA LEU A 177 -19.56 1.92 -1.84
C LEU A 177 -20.60 1.05 -2.57
N ILE A 178 -20.87 1.34 -3.85
CA ILE A 178 -21.77 0.55 -4.69
C ILE A 178 -21.24 -0.89 -4.83
N ILE A 179 -19.95 -1.04 -5.10
CA ILE A 179 -19.30 -2.35 -5.20
C ILE A 179 -19.33 -3.09 -3.86
N CYS A 180 -19.09 -2.39 -2.75
CA CYS A 180 -19.03 -2.97 -1.40
C CYS A 180 -20.37 -3.61 -0.98
N PHE A 181 -21.52 -3.08 -1.40
CA PHE A 181 -22.83 -3.62 -1.03
C PHE A 181 -23.58 -4.36 -2.13
N ARG A 182 -23.30 -4.08 -3.40
CA ARG A 182 -24.05 -4.59 -4.55
C ARG A 182 -23.15 -5.10 -5.69
N GLY A 183 -21.85 -5.21 -5.47
CA GLY A 183 -20.86 -5.57 -6.51
C GLY A 183 -21.17 -6.90 -7.20
N HIS A 184 -21.37 -7.98 -6.43
CA HIS A 184 -21.66 -9.29 -7.01
C HIS A 184 -22.95 -9.32 -7.85
N ARG A 185 -23.96 -8.56 -7.42
CA ARG A 185 -25.25 -8.45 -8.15
C ARG A 185 -25.08 -7.70 -9.47
N PHE A 186 -24.30 -6.62 -9.48
CA PHE A 186 -23.98 -5.85 -10.67
C PHE A 186 -22.67 -6.34 -11.30
N PHE A 187 -22.64 -7.61 -11.70
CA PHE A 187 -21.41 -8.27 -12.16
C PHE A 187 -20.69 -7.54 -13.31
N SER A 188 -21.41 -6.98 -14.29
CA SER A 188 -20.76 -6.20 -15.37
C SER A 188 -20.02 -4.96 -14.84
N PHE A 189 -20.61 -4.27 -13.85
CA PHE A 189 -19.97 -3.13 -13.19
C PHE A 189 -18.78 -3.58 -12.35
N GLN A 190 -18.88 -4.71 -11.65
CA GLN A 190 -17.76 -5.34 -10.97
C GLN A 190 -16.59 -5.59 -11.93
N MET A 191 -16.84 -6.16 -13.11
CA MET A 191 -15.81 -6.44 -14.12
C MET A 191 -15.11 -5.17 -14.58
N PHE A 192 -15.87 -4.11 -14.88
CA PHE A 192 -15.31 -2.82 -15.24
C PHE A 192 -14.48 -2.23 -14.10
N PHE A 193 -14.99 -2.26 -12.86
CA PHE A 193 -14.34 -1.66 -11.70
C PHE A 193 -13.00 -2.33 -11.35
N PHE A 194 -12.95 -3.66 -11.28
CA PHE A 194 -11.70 -4.36 -10.99
C PHE A 194 -10.68 -4.27 -12.14
N GLY A 195 -11.16 -4.29 -13.40
CA GLY A 195 -10.33 -3.96 -14.56
C GLY A 195 -9.75 -2.56 -14.45
N PHE A 196 -10.60 -1.57 -14.14
CA PHE A 196 -10.19 -0.19 -13.96
C PHE A 196 -9.10 -0.06 -12.91
N LEU A 197 -9.28 -0.62 -11.71
CA LEU A 197 -8.27 -0.54 -10.64
C LEU A 197 -6.93 -1.16 -11.02
N ALA A 198 -6.94 -2.39 -11.55
CA ALA A 198 -5.71 -3.10 -11.87
C ALA A 198 -4.92 -2.40 -12.98
N PHE A 199 -5.58 -2.03 -14.08
CA PHE A 199 -4.92 -1.36 -15.20
C PHE A 199 -4.58 0.10 -14.90
N SER A 200 -5.32 0.76 -14.00
CA SER A 200 -4.98 2.10 -13.50
C SER A 200 -3.65 2.08 -12.75
N LEU A 201 -3.46 1.13 -11.82
CA LEU A 201 -2.21 0.96 -11.09
C LEU A 201 -1.04 0.61 -12.01
N ILE A 202 -1.22 -0.36 -12.92
CA ILE A 202 -0.18 -0.75 -13.88
C ILE A 202 0.19 0.42 -14.79
N SER A 203 -0.80 1.13 -15.34
CA SER A 203 -0.56 2.27 -16.22
C SER A 203 0.13 3.42 -15.51
N PHE A 204 -0.24 3.71 -14.24
CA PHE A 204 0.45 4.70 -13.43
C PHE A 204 1.93 4.34 -13.24
N MET A 205 2.21 3.11 -12.79
CA MET A 205 3.57 2.66 -12.52
C MET A 205 4.43 2.67 -13.78
N VAL A 206 3.94 2.11 -14.89
CA VAL A 206 4.68 2.05 -16.16
C VAL A 206 4.92 3.45 -16.72
N PHE A 207 3.92 4.33 -16.68
CA PHE A 207 4.05 5.69 -17.20
C PHE A 207 5.10 6.49 -16.42
N ILE A 208 5.02 6.49 -15.08
CA ILE A 208 5.98 7.22 -14.24
C ILE A 208 7.39 6.60 -14.35
N ALA A 209 7.51 5.27 -14.41
CA ALA A 209 8.80 4.61 -14.56
C ALA A 209 9.52 4.97 -15.87
N ILE A 210 8.77 5.13 -16.98
CA ILE A 210 9.33 5.46 -18.29
C ILE A 210 9.58 6.96 -18.44
N THR A 211 8.59 7.78 -18.10
CA THR A 211 8.61 9.22 -18.42
C THR A 211 9.26 10.07 -17.34
N ARG A 212 9.36 9.57 -16.10
CA ARG A 212 9.74 10.34 -14.90
C ARG A 212 8.93 11.65 -14.77
N ALA A 213 7.70 11.65 -15.28
CA ALA A 213 6.81 12.80 -15.29
C ALA A 213 6.23 13.09 -13.89
N SER A 214 5.51 14.21 -13.78
CA SER A 214 4.87 14.61 -12.53
C SER A 214 3.77 13.63 -12.11
N ALA A 215 3.45 13.57 -10.81
CA ALA A 215 2.39 12.70 -10.29
C ALA A 215 1.01 13.00 -10.92
N ARG A 216 0.77 14.26 -11.32
CA ARG A 216 -0.46 14.67 -12.01
C ARG A 216 -0.61 13.99 -13.36
N ASP A 217 0.47 13.92 -14.14
CA ASP A 217 0.47 13.28 -15.45
C ASP A 217 0.33 11.76 -15.31
N GLY A 218 0.95 11.19 -14.26
CA GLY A 218 0.75 9.81 -13.85
C GLY A 218 -0.72 9.49 -13.55
N LEU A 219 -1.41 10.36 -12.81
CA LEU A 219 -2.84 10.17 -12.51
C LEU A 219 -3.70 10.19 -13.78
N LEU A 220 -3.40 11.07 -14.74
CA LEU A 220 -4.11 11.06 -16.04
C LEU A 220 -3.87 9.76 -16.80
N ALA A 221 -2.64 9.26 -16.85
CA ALA A 221 -2.33 7.96 -17.43
C ALA A 221 -3.10 6.84 -16.72
N ALA A 222 -3.19 6.88 -15.39
CA ALA A 222 -3.93 5.92 -14.59
C ALA A 222 -5.44 5.92 -14.91
N LEU A 223 -6.04 7.09 -15.13
CA LEU A 223 -7.46 7.20 -15.51
C LEU A 223 -7.72 6.64 -16.91
N LEU A 224 -6.86 6.97 -17.89
CA LEU A 224 -6.99 6.48 -19.26
C LEU A 224 -6.74 4.98 -19.35
N GLY A 225 -5.63 4.51 -18.78
CA GLY A 225 -5.28 3.09 -18.72
C GLY A 225 -6.32 2.26 -17.95
N GLY A 226 -6.83 2.80 -16.84
CA GLY A 226 -7.93 2.20 -16.10
C GLY A 226 -9.21 2.10 -16.93
N ALA A 227 -9.64 3.17 -17.61
CA ALA A 227 -10.85 3.13 -18.44
C ALA A 227 -10.74 2.10 -19.58
N LEU A 228 -9.60 2.06 -20.28
CA LEU A 228 -9.32 1.08 -21.32
C LEU A 228 -9.29 -0.36 -20.75
N GLY A 229 -8.62 -0.56 -19.61
CA GLY A 229 -8.54 -1.85 -18.94
C GLY A 229 -9.87 -2.35 -18.40
N GLY A 230 -10.71 -1.47 -17.86
CA GLY A 230 -12.08 -1.77 -17.43
C GLY A 230 -12.97 -2.19 -18.60
N MET A 231 -12.91 -1.46 -19.72
CA MET A 231 -13.63 -1.83 -20.94
C MET A 231 -13.15 -3.18 -21.50
N MET A 232 -11.84 -3.39 -21.53
CA MET A 232 -11.23 -4.64 -21.97
C MET A 232 -11.69 -5.82 -21.10
N TRP A 233 -11.64 -5.68 -19.77
CA TRP A 233 -12.03 -6.76 -18.85
C TRP A 233 -13.53 -7.05 -18.91
N MET A 234 -14.35 -6.02 -19.09
CA MET A 234 -15.78 -6.17 -19.35
C MET A 234 -16.04 -6.89 -20.69
N ALA A 235 -15.25 -6.62 -21.74
CA ALA A 235 -15.35 -7.32 -23.01
C ALA A 235 -14.98 -8.80 -22.89
N VAL A 236 -13.97 -9.15 -22.08
CA VAL A 236 -13.63 -10.55 -21.76
C VAL A 236 -14.83 -11.29 -21.16
N TRP A 237 -15.53 -10.68 -20.20
CA TRP A 237 -16.76 -11.28 -19.66
C TRP A 237 -17.83 -11.46 -20.74
N TRP A 238 -18.03 -10.42 -21.55
CA TRP A 238 -19.06 -10.42 -22.58
C TRP A 238 -18.82 -11.49 -23.64
N LEU A 239 -17.57 -11.70 -24.06
CA LEU A 239 -17.18 -12.64 -25.11
C LEU A 239 -17.11 -14.09 -24.61
N PHE A 240 -16.41 -14.32 -23.48
CA PHE A 240 -16.11 -15.68 -23.05
C PHE A 240 -17.14 -16.25 -22.08
N ALA A 241 -17.85 -15.41 -21.32
CA ALA A 241 -18.85 -15.84 -20.35
C ALA A 241 -18.34 -16.87 -19.30
N ILE A 242 -17.02 -17.00 -19.11
CA ILE A 242 -16.41 -17.92 -18.14
C ILE A 242 -16.31 -17.20 -16.78
N PRO A 243 -17.04 -17.64 -15.74
CA PRO A 243 -17.03 -16.97 -14.45
C PRO A 243 -15.67 -17.02 -13.75
N VAL A 244 -14.95 -18.15 -13.84
CA VAL A 244 -13.65 -18.34 -13.20
C VAL A 244 -12.61 -17.34 -13.72
N LEU A 245 -12.50 -17.20 -15.05
CA LEU A 245 -11.62 -16.22 -15.67
C LEU A 245 -11.99 -14.79 -15.24
N SER A 246 -13.29 -14.51 -15.17
CA SER A 246 -13.78 -13.17 -14.84
C SER A 246 -13.45 -12.74 -13.41
N ILE A 247 -13.57 -13.67 -12.46
CA ILE A 247 -13.36 -13.40 -11.04
C ILE A 247 -11.87 -13.43 -10.69
N SER A 248 -11.02 -14.06 -11.51
CA SER A 248 -9.58 -14.16 -11.27
C SER A 248 -8.95 -12.80 -10.96
N LEU A 249 -9.25 -11.76 -11.75
CA LEU A 249 -8.73 -10.41 -11.51
C LEU A 249 -9.25 -9.79 -10.21
N SER A 250 -10.52 -10.03 -9.85
CA SER A 250 -11.05 -9.59 -8.56
C SER A 250 -10.39 -10.32 -7.37
N GLY A 251 -10.01 -11.58 -7.56
CA GLY A 251 -9.26 -12.34 -6.56
C GLY A 251 -7.81 -11.87 -6.43
N LEU A 252 -7.15 -11.56 -7.55
CA LEU A 252 -5.79 -11.00 -7.55
C LEU A 252 -5.74 -9.62 -6.91
N THR A 253 -6.72 -8.74 -7.20
CA THR A 253 -6.80 -7.41 -6.57
C THR A 253 -7.11 -7.49 -5.06
N LEU A 254 -7.97 -8.44 -4.64
CA LEU A 254 -8.15 -8.78 -3.24
C LEU A 254 -6.82 -9.21 -2.59
N GLY A 255 -6.11 -10.14 -3.21
CA GLY A 255 -4.84 -10.63 -2.70
C GLY A 255 -3.75 -9.55 -2.67
N PHE A 256 -3.71 -8.67 -3.68
CA PHE A 256 -2.82 -7.52 -3.71
C PHE A 256 -3.08 -6.59 -2.53
N LEU A 257 -4.36 -6.28 -2.25
CA LEU A 257 -4.72 -5.43 -1.12
C LEU A 257 -4.36 -6.10 0.21
N VAL A 258 -4.60 -7.40 0.37
CA VAL A 258 -4.16 -8.16 1.56
C VAL A 258 -2.64 -8.11 1.71
N ALA A 259 -1.88 -8.35 0.64
CA ALA A 259 -0.42 -8.28 0.67
C ALA A 259 0.08 -6.88 1.04
N ALA A 260 -0.51 -5.84 0.45
CA ALA A 260 -0.21 -4.45 0.74
C ALA A 260 -0.50 -4.09 2.21
N THR A 261 -1.62 -4.56 2.77
CA THR A 261 -1.94 -4.35 4.19
C THR A 261 -0.96 -5.04 5.12
N LEU A 262 -0.53 -6.27 4.82
CA LEU A 262 0.49 -6.96 5.61
C LEU A 262 1.82 -6.23 5.56
N LEU A 263 2.23 -5.74 4.40
CA LEU A 263 3.45 -4.96 4.22
C LEU A 263 3.39 -3.58 4.91
N PHE A 264 2.19 -3.04 5.10
CA PHE A 264 1.98 -1.80 5.86
C PHE A 264 2.18 -2.00 7.37
N THR A 265 2.01 -3.21 7.89
CA THR A 265 2.32 -3.55 9.30
C THR A 265 3.82 -3.74 9.54
N PRO A 266 4.28 -3.91 10.81
CA PRO A 266 5.70 -4.19 11.11
C PRO A 266 6.27 -5.44 10.40
N LEU A 267 5.42 -6.32 9.85
CA LEU A 267 5.86 -7.41 8.98
C LEU A 267 6.62 -6.92 7.75
N GLY A 268 6.30 -5.72 7.23
CA GLY A 268 6.98 -5.13 6.09
C GLY A 268 8.40 -4.60 6.36
N GLU A 269 8.85 -4.62 7.62
CA GLU A 269 10.19 -4.16 8.05
C GLU A 269 11.16 -5.31 8.35
N VAL A 270 10.75 -6.57 8.16
CA VAL A 270 11.66 -7.71 8.38
C VAL A 270 12.83 -7.68 7.40
N ALA A 271 14.01 -8.07 7.87
CA ALA A 271 15.26 -8.09 7.10
C ALA A 271 15.11 -8.77 5.72
N PHE A 272 14.30 -9.83 5.68
CA PHE A 272 14.05 -10.60 4.46
C PHE A 272 13.38 -9.78 3.36
N LEU A 273 12.55 -8.79 3.68
CA LEU A 273 11.77 -8.02 2.68
C LEU A 273 12.51 -6.80 2.11
N GLN A 274 13.77 -6.60 2.50
CA GLN A 274 14.56 -5.45 2.05
C GLN A 274 15.39 -5.74 0.80
N SER A 275 15.43 -6.99 0.37
CA SER A 275 15.91 -7.34 -0.96
C SER A 275 14.75 -7.24 -1.96
N SER A 276 15.02 -6.64 -3.12
CA SER A 276 14.01 -6.45 -4.18
C SER A 276 13.36 -7.78 -4.57
N MET A 277 14.16 -8.84 -4.77
CA MET A 277 13.64 -10.14 -5.20
C MET A 277 12.70 -10.77 -4.18
N SER A 278 13.12 -10.83 -2.91
CA SER A 278 12.28 -11.41 -1.85
C SER A 278 11.01 -10.61 -1.59
N TYR A 279 11.06 -9.28 -1.71
CA TYR A 279 9.87 -8.43 -1.63
C TYR A 279 8.83 -8.77 -2.71
N TRP A 280 9.25 -8.84 -3.98
CA TRP A 280 8.35 -9.14 -5.10
C TRP A 280 7.83 -10.58 -5.09
N VAL A 281 8.66 -11.54 -4.65
CA VAL A 281 8.20 -12.91 -4.46
C VAL A 281 7.16 -12.97 -3.34
N PHE A 282 7.42 -12.31 -2.21
CA PHE A 282 6.48 -12.29 -1.07
C PHE A 282 5.13 -11.70 -1.46
N ILE A 283 5.12 -10.50 -2.07
CA ILE A 283 3.87 -9.86 -2.49
C ILE A 283 3.11 -10.72 -3.52
N SER A 284 3.82 -11.37 -4.45
CA SER A 284 3.22 -12.25 -5.46
C SER A 284 2.59 -13.51 -4.83
N CYS A 285 3.29 -14.14 -3.88
CA CYS A 285 2.78 -15.32 -3.17
C CYS A 285 1.52 -15.00 -2.37
N ILE A 286 1.54 -13.92 -1.59
CA ILE A 286 0.37 -13.49 -0.80
C ILE A 286 -0.77 -13.03 -1.73
N MET A 287 -0.47 -12.39 -2.85
CA MET A 287 -1.48 -11.99 -3.83
C MET A 287 -2.21 -13.20 -4.43
N LEU A 288 -1.51 -14.29 -4.72
CA LEU A 288 -2.10 -15.50 -5.30
C LEU A 288 -2.90 -16.32 -4.27
N LEU A 289 -2.53 -16.26 -2.99
CA LEU A 289 -3.06 -17.16 -1.96
C LEU A 289 -4.60 -17.04 -1.76
N PRO A 290 -5.20 -15.84 -1.56
CA PRO A 290 -6.65 -15.70 -1.46
C PRO A 290 -7.37 -16.12 -2.73
N ALA A 291 -6.79 -15.80 -3.90
CA ALA A 291 -7.37 -16.15 -5.19
C ALA A 291 -7.45 -17.67 -5.36
N LEU A 292 -6.39 -18.42 -5.01
CA LEU A 292 -6.34 -19.88 -5.13
C LEU A 292 -7.23 -20.59 -4.09
N LEU A 293 -7.20 -20.14 -2.84
CA LEU A 293 -7.96 -20.78 -1.75
C LEU A 293 -9.48 -20.64 -1.93
N LEU A 294 -9.93 -19.49 -2.44
CA LEU A 294 -11.35 -19.19 -2.60
C LEU A 294 -11.87 -19.48 -4.01
N LEU A 295 -11.01 -19.87 -4.97
CA LEU A 295 -11.41 -20.24 -6.33
C LEU A 295 -12.47 -21.35 -6.37
N PRO A 296 -12.40 -22.42 -5.55
CA PRO A 296 -13.46 -23.44 -5.48
C PRO A 296 -14.82 -22.85 -5.10
N GLN A 297 -14.83 -21.73 -4.37
CA GLN A 297 -16.00 -20.99 -3.95
C GLN A 297 -16.05 -19.63 -4.64
N ALA A 298 -16.03 -19.63 -5.98
CA ALA A 298 -15.96 -18.42 -6.80
C ALA A 298 -16.98 -17.32 -6.42
N LYS A 299 -18.19 -17.69 -5.98
CA LYS A 299 -19.19 -16.75 -5.47
C LYS A 299 -18.69 -16.03 -4.21
N LEU A 300 -18.14 -16.77 -3.25
CA LEU A 300 -17.57 -16.19 -2.03
C LEU A 300 -16.38 -15.30 -2.36
N LEU A 301 -15.48 -15.75 -3.25
CA LEU A 301 -14.34 -14.94 -3.72
C LEU A 301 -14.80 -13.60 -4.29
N SER A 302 -15.82 -13.61 -5.15
CA SER A 302 -16.39 -12.41 -5.76
C SER A 302 -17.02 -11.47 -4.71
N VAL A 303 -17.76 -12.00 -3.73
CA VAL A 303 -18.38 -11.19 -2.67
C VAL A 303 -17.34 -10.60 -1.72
N VAL A 304 -16.37 -11.40 -1.29
CA VAL A 304 -15.29 -10.96 -0.39
C VAL A 304 -14.40 -9.93 -1.06
N SER A 305 -14.04 -10.13 -2.34
CA SER A 305 -13.25 -9.15 -3.09
C SER A 305 -13.99 -7.82 -3.23
N CYS A 306 -15.27 -7.84 -3.61
CA CYS A 306 -16.09 -6.64 -3.70
C CYS A 306 -16.20 -5.90 -2.36
N SER A 307 -16.42 -6.64 -1.28
CA SER A 307 -16.63 -6.06 0.04
C SER A 307 -15.35 -5.43 0.59
N LEU A 308 -14.20 -6.12 0.50
CA LEU A 308 -12.94 -5.63 1.06
C LEU A 308 -12.35 -4.49 0.22
N VAL A 309 -12.23 -4.70 -1.10
CA VAL A 309 -11.63 -3.71 -2.03
C VAL A 309 -12.56 -2.52 -2.20
N GLY A 310 -13.87 -2.74 -2.36
CA GLY A 310 -14.86 -1.66 -2.43
C GLY A 310 -14.92 -0.85 -1.13
N GLY A 311 -14.85 -1.53 0.03
CA GLY A 311 -14.76 -0.87 1.34
C GLY A 311 -13.50 0.00 1.47
N TYR A 312 -12.35 -0.49 1.01
CA TYR A 312 -11.10 0.28 1.00
C TYR A 312 -11.23 1.52 0.10
N CYS A 313 -11.74 1.36 -1.13
CA CYS A 313 -11.98 2.49 -2.02
C CYS A 313 -12.95 3.53 -1.43
N THR A 314 -13.93 3.10 -0.64
CA THR A 314 -14.91 3.98 0.02
C THR A 314 -14.27 4.93 1.03
N ILE A 315 -13.25 4.46 1.76
CA ILE A 315 -12.60 5.27 2.80
C ILE A 315 -11.53 6.21 2.24
N LEU A 316 -11.14 6.10 0.97
CA LEU A 316 -10.04 6.90 0.38
C LEU A 316 -10.34 8.41 0.38
N ALA A 317 -11.57 8.85 0.10
CA ALA A 317 -11.89 10.27 0.17
C ALA A 317 -11.81 10.82 1.61
N ALA A 318 -12.24 10.01 2.59
CA ALA A 318 -12.13 10.36 4.00
C ALA A 318 -10.65 10.38 4.44
N ASP A 319 -9.82 9.46 3.94
CA ASP A 319 -8.38 9.44 4.18
C ASP A 319 -7.70 10.71 3.69
N GLN A 320 -8.03 11.18 2.50
CA GLN A 320 -7.48 12.44 1.96
C GLN A 320 -7.95 13.67 2.75
N TYR A 321 -9.21 13.66 3.21
CA TYR A 321 -9.77 14.78 3.99
C TYR A 321 -9.20 14.85 5.41
N LEU A 322 -9.10 13.70 6.09
CA LEU A 322 -8.55 13.59 7.43
C LEU A 322 -7.02 13.53 7.45
N GLY A 323 -6.38 13.30 6.30
CA GLY A 323 -4.94 13.11 6.14
C GLY A 323 -4.36 11.91 6.83
N THR A 324 -5.14 10.84 6.96
CA THR A 324 -4.67 9.59 7.57
C THR A 324 -3.59 8.91 6.74
N SER A 325 -2.99 7.87 7.28
CA SER A 325 -1.94 7.09 6.66
C SER A 325 -2.45 5.92 5.80
N LEU A 326 -3.77 5.71 5.70
CA LEU A 326 -4.34 4.50 5.06
C LEU A 326 -4.17 4.45 3.55
N SER A 327 -4.12 5.59 2.84
CA SER A 327 -3.75 5.58 1.42
C SER A 327 -2.34 5.03 1.17
N TYR A 328 -1.46 5.07 2.17
CA TYR A 328 -0.11 4.51 2.07
C TYR A 328 -0.06 3.00 2.09
N VAL A 329 -1.16 2.31 2.41
CA VAL A 329 -1.26 0.85 2.21
C VAL A 329 -0.90 0.49 0.77
N VAL A 330 -1.50 1.17 -0.22
CA VAL A 330 -1.20 0.95 -1.64
C VAL A 330 -0.04 1.82 -2.12
N LEU A 331 0.05 3.08 -1.70
CA LEU A 331 1.10 3.98 -2.18
C LEU A 331 2.51 3.53 -1.76
N ASN A 332 2.69 2.86 -0.62
CA ASN A 332 4.01 2.37 -0.23
C ASN A 332 4.52 1.26 -1.15
N VAL A 333 3.61 0.41 -1.66
CA VAL A 333 3.97 -0.58 -2.69
C VAL A 333 4.41 0.11 -3.97
N VAL A 334 3.71 1.16 -4.38
CA VAL A 334 4.02 1.97 -5.57
C VAL A 334 5.34 2.73 -5.41
N ARG A 335 5.59 3.32 -4.24
CA ARG A 335 6.84 4.04 -3.96
C ARG A 335 8.04 3.10 -3.98
N ARG A 336 7.91 1.93 -3.34
CA ARG A 336 8.96 0.90 -3.35
C ARG A 336 9.27 0.37 -4.74
N SER A 337 8.32 0.40 -5.68
CA SER A 337 8.55 -0.02 -7.06
C SER A 337 9.20 1.04 -7.93
N LEU A 338 8.95 2.32 -7.65
CA LEU A 338 9.46 3.45 -8.42
C LEU A 338 10.83 3.97 -7.94
N VAL A 339 11.15 3.78 -6.65
CA VAL A 339 12.36 4.32 -6.02
C VAL A 339 13.50 3.28 -6.01
N PRO A 340 14.66 3.58 -6.61
CA PRO A 340 15.86 2.76 -6.44
C PRO A 340 16.22 2.63 -4.95
N GLY A 341 16.43 1.40 -4.47
CA GLY A 341 16.73 1.19 -3.04
C GLY A 341 15.53 1.37 -2.08
N GLY A 342 14.33 1.70 -2.59
CA GLY A 342 13.14 1.93 -1.77
C GLY A 342 12.71 0.75 -0.88
N TYR A 343 13.12 -0.48 -1.22
CA TYR A 343 12.90 -1.68 -0.41
C TYR A 343 13.62 -1.64 0.95
N GLN A 344 14.72 -0.89 1.05
CA GLN A 344 15.50 -0.72 2.27
C GLN A 344 14.96 0.41 3.17
N ALA A 345 14.03 1.21 2.64
CA ALA A 345 13.42 2.30 3.39
C ALA A 345 12.51 1.74 4.49
N SER A 346 12.68 2.29 5.70
CA SER A 346 11.80 1.96 6.81
C SER A 346 10.37 2.38 6.50
N ASN A 347 9.43 1.53 6.93
CA ASN A 347 8.00 1.71 6.78
C ASN A 347 7.32 1.91 8.14
N THR A 348 8.01 2.54 9.09
CA THR A 348 7.40 2.91 10.36
C THR A 348 6.36 3.99 10.05
N VAL A 349 5.12 3.79 10.49
CA VAL A 349 3.99 4.70 10.24
C VAL A 349 3.39 5.11 11.59
N PRO A 350 3.10 6.40 11.82
CA PRO A 350 2.37 6.81 13.01
C PRO A 350 0.90 6.42 12.88
N PHE A 351 0.52 5.30 13.50
CA PHE A 351 -0.88 4.87 13.54
C PHE A 351 -1.63 5.65 14.62
N GLN A 352 -2.20 6.80 14.26
CA GLN A 352 -2.87 7.72 15.19
C GLN A 352 -4.37 7.41 15.31
N LEU A 353 -5.08 8.18 16.14
CA LEU A 353 -6.49 7.94 16.44
C LEU A 353 -7.37 7.99 15.17
N ASN A 354 -7.12 8.91 14.25
CA ASN A 354 -7.88 8.99 13.00
C ASN A 354 -7.68 7.74 12.13
N ASP A 355 -6.46 7.19 12.10
CA ASP A 355 -6.18 5.93 11.40
C ASP A 355 -6.94 4.76 12.02
N VAL A 356 -7.00 4.71 13.36
CA VAL A 356 -7.76 3.69 14.10
C VAL A 356 -9.25 3.79 13.75
N LEU A 357 -9.84 4.99 13.82
CA LEU A 357 -11.26 5.20 13.52
C LEU A 357 -11.61 4.85 12.07
N LEU A 358 -10.77 5.24 11.12
CA LEU A 358 -11.00 4.97 9.70
C LEU A 358 -10.79 3.48 9.37
N SER A 359 -9.84 2.82 10.02
CA SER A 359 -9.63 1.36 9.92
C SER A 359 -10.81 0.57 10.49
N MET A 360 -11.37 0.99 11.62
CA MET A 360 -12.57 0.39 12.19
C MET A 360 -13.78 0.57 11.26
N THR A 361 -13.89 1.74 10.62
CA THR A 361 -14.93 2.00 9.62
C THR A 361 -14.78 1.06 8.41
N TRP A 362 -13.56 0.87 7.92
CA TRP A 362 -13.30 -0.06 6.82
C TRP A 362 -13.63 -1.51 7.20
N ALA A 363 -13.23 -1.97 8.39
CA ALA A 363 -13.58 -3.30 8.88
C ALA A 363 -15.10 -3.50 9.00
N ALA A 364 -15.83 -2.48 9.48
CA ALA A 364 -17.28 -2.51 9.55
C ALA A 364 -17.94 -2.57 8.16
N LEU A 365 -17.45 -1.77 7.20
CA LEU A 365 -17.91 -1.82 5.81
C LEU A 365 -17.67 -3.19 5.19
N PHE A 366 -16.50 -3.79 5.43
CA PHE A 366 -16.19 -5.14 4.93
C PHE A 366 -17.14 -6.20 5.50
N ALA A 367 -17.36 -6.21 6.82
CA ALA A 367 -18.25 -7.16 7.47
C ALA A 367 -19.70 -6.99 6.98
N LEU A 368 -20.20 -5.75 6.99
CA LEU A 368 -21.57 -5.44 6.56
C LEU A 368 -21.77 -5.74 5.07
N GLY A 369 -20.82 -5.35 4.21
CA GLY A 369 -20.83 -5.63 2.78
C GLY A 369 -20.89 -7.12 2.48
N THR A 370 -20.05 -7.91 3.17
CA THR A 370 -20.01 -9.37 3.00
C THR A 370 -21.34 -10.00 3.43
N VAL A 371 -21.87 -9.63 4.60
CA VAL A 371 -23.14 -10.17 5.11
C VAL A 371 -24.31 -9.79 4.19
N LEU A 372 -24.43 -8.53 3.81
CA LEU A 372 -25.54 -8.04 2.98
C LEU A 372 -25.51 -8.64 1.57
N GLN A 373 -24.33 -8.79 0.96
CA GLN A 373 -24.21 -9.43 -0.35
C GLN A 373 -24.54 -10.92 -0.28
N LEU A 374 -24.02 -11.66 0.70
CA LEU A 374 -24.36 -13.08 0.87
C LEU A 374 -25.85 -13.28 1.16
N TRP A 375 -26.46 -12.39 1.95
CA TRP A 375 -27.87 -12.44 2.27
C TRP A 375 -28.75 -12.11 1.05
N SER A 376 -28.44 -11.03 0.31
CA SER A 376 -29.14 -10.64 -0.92
C SER A 376 -29.13 -11.74 -1.99
N GLU A 377 -28.06 -12.52 -2.04
CA GLU A 377 -27.83 -13.53 -3.08
C GLU A 377 -28.15 -14.96 -2.60
N ARG A 378 -28.80 -15.11 -1.45
CA ARG A 378 -29.25 -16.40 -0.94
C ARG A 378 -30.35 -16.97 -1.85
N GLY A 379 -30.20 -18.23 -2.25
CA GLY A 379 -31.18 -18.92 -3.11
C GLY A 379 -31.12 -18.55 -4.60
N ARG A 380 -30.15 -17.74 -5.03
CA ARG A 380 -29.93 -17.40 -6.45
C ARG A 380 -28.78 -18.18 -7.05
N ALA A 381 -28.78 -18.29 -8.37
CA ALA A 381 -27.66 -18.84 -9.14
C ALA A 381 -26.34 -18.11 -8.78
N PRO A 382 -25.20 -18.81 -8.77
CA PRO A 382 -23.93 -18.26 -8.28
C PRO A 382 -23.39 -17.12 -9.15
N PHE A 383 -23.77 -17.04 -10.42
CA PHE A 383 -23.42 -15.95 -11.33
C PHE A 383 -24.59 -15.60 -12.25
N PRO A 384 -24.73 -14.32 -12.66
CA PRO A 384 -25.71 -13.94 -13.65
C PRO A 384 -25.38 -14.55 -15.02
N GLN A 385 -26.41 -14.77 -15.85
CA GLN A 385 -26.21 -15.22 -17.23
C GLN A 385 -25.46 -14.15 -18.03
N SER A 386 -24.56 -14.57 -18.92
CA SER A 386 -23.81 -13.62 -19.73
C SER A 386 -24.73 -12.83 -20.67
N PRO A 387 -24.48 -11.52 -20.87
CA PRO A 387 -25.31 -10.71 -21.76
C PRO A 387 -25.32 -11.22 -23.20
N TYR A 388 -24.21 -11.80 -23.66
CA TYR A 388 -24.10 -12.38 -25.00
C TYR A 388 -24.98 -13.62 -25.18
N HIS A 389 -24.98 -14.56 -24.23
CA HIS A 389 -25.87 -15.73 -24.30
C HIS A 389 -27.34 -15.33 -24.20
N LYS A 390 -27.65 -14.32 -23.39
CA LYS A 390 -28.99 -13.75 -23.34
C LYS A 390 -29.37 -13.14 -24.70
N TRP A 391 -28.49 -12.36 -25.31
CA TRP A 391 -28.72 -11.74 -26.62
C TRP A 391 -28.91 -12.77 -27.74
N ILE A 392 -28.08 -13.83 -27.79
CA ILE A 392 -28.27 -14.93 -28.76
C ILE A 392 -29.64 -15.58 -28.55
N ARG A 393 -30.00 -15.89 -27.30
CA ARG A 393 -31.29 -16.51 -26.98
C ARG A 393 -32.45 -15.63 -27.43
N ASP A 394 -32.44 -14.36 -27.05
CA ASP A 394 -33.49 -13.40 -27.40
C ASP A 394 -33.61 -13.25 -28.93
N ARG A 395 -32.48 -13.23 -29.64
CA ARG A 395 -32.45 -13.20 -31.11
C ARG A 395 -33.00 -14.48 -31.74
N SER A 396 -32.64 -15.65 -31.19
CA SER A 396 -33.15 -16.94 -31.67
C SER A 396 -34.65 -17.10 -31.42
N SER A 397 -35.15 -16.60 -30.29
CA SER A 397 -36.57 -16.57 -29.94
C SER A 397 -37.36 -15.58 -30.80
N ALA A 398 -36.77 -14.45 -31.18
CA ALA A 398 -37.41 -13.50 -32.10
C ALA A 398 -37.55 -14.05 -33.53
N SER A 399 -36.71 -15.02 -33.93
CA SER A 399 -36.77 -15.69 -35.24
C SER A 399 -37.66 -16.93 -35.28
N GLN A 400 -38.20 -17.40 -34.16
CA GLN A 400 -39.14 -18.53 -34.15
C GLN A 400 -40.59 -18.02 -34.24
N PRO A 401 -41.38 -18.45 -35.25
CA PRO A 401 -42.80 -18.16 -35.28
C PRO A 401 -43.48 -18.80 -34.05
N LEU A 402 -44.46 -18.10 -33.47
CA LEU A 402 -45.26 -18.54 -32.31
C LEU A 402 -46.07 -19.80 -32.64
N LEU A 403 -45.43 -20.95 -32.71
CA LEU A 403 -46.10 -22.25 -32.66
C LEU A 403 -46.24 -22.60 -31.18
N ALA A 404 -47.49 -22.65 -30.73
CA ALA A 404 -47.86 -23.02 -29.38
C ALA A 404 -47.35 -24.44 -29.07
N THR A 405 -46.25 -24.51 -28.32
CA THR A 405 -45.83 -25.75 -27.66
C THR A 405 -45.35 -25.41 -26.26
N THR A 406 -46.21 -25.76 -25.30
CA THR A 406 -45.92 -26.08 -23.89
C THR A 406 -44.45 -25.94 -23.48
N GLN A 407 -44.13 -24.84 -22.81
CA GLN A 407 -42.84 -24.63 -22.17
C GLN A 407 -42.64 -25.64 -21.04
N LEU A 408 -41.83 -26.67 -21.27
CA LEU A 408 -41.09 -27.31 -20.19
C LEU A 408 -39.99 -26.33 -19.73
N PRO A 409 -39.77 -26.17 -18.41
CA PRO A 409 -38.76 -25.27 -17.90
C PRO A 409 -37.36 -25.70 -18.38
N PRO A 410 -36.43 -24.75 -18.60
CA PRO A 410 -35.11 -25.05 -19.10
C PRO A 410 -34.36 -25.95 -18.11
N PRO A 411 -33.56 -26.93 -18.59
CA PRO A 411 -32.74 -27.74 -17.72
C PRO A 411 -31.74 -26.83 -17.00
N THR A 412 -31.89 -26.75 -15.68
CA THR A 412 -30.91 -26.13 -14.79
C THR A 412 -29.59 -26.86 -14.91
N TYR A 413 -28.57 -26.17 -15.43
CA TYR A 413 -27.19 -26.65 -15.37
C TYR A 413 -26.79 -26.73 -13.89
N GLY A 414 -26.82 -27.94 -13.31
CA GLY A 414 -26.32 -28.20 -11.95
C GLY A 414 -27.24 -28.96 -10.97
N SER A 415 -28.30 -29.66 -11.40
CA SER A 415 -28.97 -30.63 -10.50
C SER A 415 -28.48 -32.05 -10.76
N ILE A 416 -27.58 -32.54 -9.91
CA ILE A 416 -27.44 -33.98 -9.67
C ILE A 416 -28.66 -34.38 -8.84
N GLY A 417 -29.66 -34.96 -9.49
CA GLY A 417 -30.84 -35.54 -8.87
C GLY A 417 -31.30 -36.69 -9.74
N GLY A 418 -31.15 -37.92 -9.22
CA GLY A 418 -31.37 -39.15 -9.95
C GLY A 418 -32.78 -39.25 -10.52
N ASN A 419 -32.84 -39.53 -11.83
CA ASN A 419 -33.81 -40.36 -12.56
C ASN A 419 -33.68 -40.02 -14.05
N ALA A 420 -32.66 -40.60 -14.69
CA ALA A 420 -32.58 -40.63 -16.15
C ALA A 420 -33.49 -41.76 -16.68
N PRO A 421 -34.43 -41.49 -17.59
CA PRO A 421 -35.12 -42.55 -18.32
C PRO A 421 -34.18 -43.21 -19.35
N PRO A 422 -34.46 -44.45 -19.78
CA PRO A 422 -33.51 -45.24 -20.57
C PRO A 422 -33.31 -44.66 -21.97
N TYR A 423 -32.05 -44.73 -22.41
CA TYR A 423 -31.53 -44.29 -23.70
C TYR A 423 -32.25 -45.02 -24.85
N GLU A 424 -32.98 -44.30 -25.71
CA GLU A 424 -33.39 -44.82 -27.02
C GLU A 424 -32.20 -44.70 -28.01
N PRO A 425 -31.88 -45.75 -28.79
CA PRO A 425 -30.81 -45.69 -29.78
C PRO A 425 -31.24 -44.88 -31.02
N PRO A 426 -30.30 -44.23 -31.72
CA PRO A 426 -30.60 -43.41 -32.88
C PRO A 426 -31.02 -44.27 -34.10
N PRO A 427 -31.89 -43.73 -35.00
CA PRO A 427 -32.35 -44.46 -36.17
C PRO A 427 -31.23 -44.65 -37.20
N SER A 428 -31.14 -45.87 -37.72
CA SER A 428 -30.29 -46.25 -38.85
C SER A 428 -30.79 -45.58 -40.14
N TYR A 429 -29.94 -44.77 -40.77
CA TYR A 429 -30.15 -44.36 -42.15
C TYR A 429 -29.80 -45.50 -43.09
N ASN A 430 -30.81 -46.17 -43.66
CA ASN A 430 -30.66 -47.00 -44.85
C ASN A 430 -30.80 -46.13 -46.11
N SER A 431 -29.78 -46.24 -46.97
CA SER A 431 -29.76 -46.10 -48.43
C SER A 431 -31.02 -45.58 -49.14
N PHE A 432 -30.86 -44.52 -49.93
CA PHE A 432 -30.88 -44.55 -51.40
C PHE A 432 -30.13 -43.35 -51.98
#